data_AF-A0A820GEA6-F1
#
_entry.id   AF-A0A820GEA6-F1
#
_cell.length_a   1.000
_cell.length_b   1.000
_cell.length_c   1.000
_cell.angle_alpha   90.00
_cell.angle_beta   90.00
_cell.angle_gamma   90.00
#
_symmetry.space_group_name_H-M   'P 1'
#
loop_
_entity.id
_entity.type
_entity.pdbx_description
1 polymer ?
#
loop_
_entity_poly.entity_id
_entity_poly.type
_entity_poly.pdbx_seq_one_letter_code
_entity_poly.pdbx_strand_id
1 'polypeptide(L)'
;MMLCFMVKIRNIITQTSFTSNITVSTEYLANETNSTLVSSDKKLETRTQYISPLYNQSCLFKNLYYVHSTFTILTIKENYLPEYYLRTDAFNLWPIVLNKREFDSYFHLEIFVRNITNPRRNPYVTLYFDQPWYHNIGYALFHGLYAAYVALIRFSPRHLHPFRILVGISECDGCWSEDVYSRFEIIKQLVLNKLLKRRWFIFDEIIMGSGTFCQRFTENDRKELMK
;
A
#
# COMPACT_ATOMS: atom_id res chain seq x y z
N MET A 1 53.69 -9.35 -22.48
CA MET A 1 52.99 -8.79 -23.66
C MET A 1 51.64 -9.49 -23.76
N MET A 2 50.59 -8.91 -23.16
CA MET A 2 49.29 -9.55 -22.93
C MET A 2 48.27 -8.98 -23.93
N LEU A 3 47.78 -9.81 -24.85
CA LEU A 3 46.77 -9.42 -25.84
C LEU A 3 45.39 -9.31 -25.16
N CYS A 4 44.88 -8.10 -25.03
CA CYS A 4 43.48 -7.82 -24.70
C CYS A 4 42.58 -8.09 -25.92
N PHE A 5 41.73 -9.10 -25.85
CA PHE A 5 40.61 -9.30 -26.78
C PHE A 5 39.45 -8.38 -26.39
N MET A 6 39.22 -7.33 -27.17
CA MET A 6 38.00 -6.52 -27.11
C MET A 6 36.91 -7.18 -27.96
N VAL A 7 35.99 -7.91 -27.31
CA VAL A 7 34.78 -8.43 -27.93
C VAL A 7 33.73 -7.30 -27.98
N LYS A 8 33.53 -6.71 -29.16
CA LYS A 8 32.40 -5.82 -29.46
C LYS A 8 31.12 -6.66 -29.59
N ILE A 9 30.33 -6.73 -28.53
CA ILE A 9 28.96 -7.26 -28.60
C ILE A 9 28.06 -6.17 -29.21
N ARG A 10 27.64 -6.37 -30.45
CA ARG A 10 26.58 -5.56 -31.08
C ARG A 10 25.24 -5.95 -30.46
N ASN A 11 24.63 -5.05 -29.70
CA ASN A 11 23.26 -5.16 -29.24
C ASN A 11 22.31 -5.11 -30.46
N ILE A 12 21.71 -6.25 -30.78
CA ILE A 12 20.56 -6.34 -31.68
C ILE A 12 19.33 -6.08 -30.81
N ILE A 13 18.78 -4.87 -30.89
CA ILE A 13 17.48 -4.54 -30.29
C ILE A 13 16.41 -5.09 -31.24
N THR A 14 15.92 -6.30 -30.95
CA THR A 14 14.67 -6.79 -31.54
C THR A 14 13.51 -6.15 -30.77
N GLN A 15 12.86 -5.15 -31.37
CA GLN A 15 11.56 -4.67 -30.93
C GLN A 15 10.51 -5.74 -31.25
N THR A 16 10.22 -6.60 -30.29
CA THR A 16 9.01 -7.44 -30.31
C THR A 16 7.83 -6.61 -29.81
N SER A 17 7.08 -6.04 -30.75
CA SER A 17 5.77 -5.44 -30.48
C SER A 17 4.78 -6.56 -30.13
N PHE A 18 4.54 -6.76 -28.84
CA PHE A 18 3.51 -7.66 -28.33
C PHE A 18 2.17 -6.92 -28.34
N THR A 19 1.39 -7.04 -29.41
CA THR A 19 -0.02 -6.63 -29.42
C THR A 19 -0.85 -7.72 -28.77
N SER A 20 -0.98 -7.69 -27.45
CA SER A 20 -1.98 -8.49 -26.75
C SER A 20 -3.35 -7.84 -26.97
N ASN A 21 -4.16 -8.43 -27.85
CA ASN A 21 -5.59 -8.13 -27.92
C ASN A 21 -6.26 -8.71 -26.67
N ILE A 22 -6.22 -7.95 -25.58
CA ILE A 22 -7.01 -8.25 -24.39
C ILE A 22 -8.42 -7.75 -24.69
N THR A 23 -9.28 -8.65 -25.13
CA THR A 23 -10.74 -8.46 -25.10
C THR A 23 -11.17 -8.50 -23.64
N VAL A 24 -11.09 -7.35 -22.97
CA VAL A 24 -11.76 -7.16 -21.67
C VAL A 24 -13.25 -7.21 -21.94
N SER A 25 -13.92 -8.24 -21.43
CA SER A 25 -15.36 -8.37 -21.49
C SER A 25 -16.01 -7.15 -20.81
N THR A 26 -16.68 -6.33 -21.62
CA THR A 26 -17.40 -5.10 -21.22
C THR A 26 -18.64 -5.36 -20.36
N GLU A 27 -18.94 -6.61 -19.99
CA GLU A 27 -20.12 -6.95 -19.19
C GLU A 27 -20.02 -6.60 -17.70
N TYR A 28 -18.84 -6.24 -17.18
CA TYR A 28 -18.67 -5.81 -15.79
C TYR A 28 -18.75 -4.28 -15.57
N LEU A 29 -18.95 -3.47 -16.60
CA LEU A 29 -19.00 -1.99 -16.50
C LEU A 29 -20.43 -1.41 -16.57
N ALA A 30 -21.47 -2.23 -16.71
CA ALA A 30 -22.83 -1.75 -17.00
C ALA A 30 -23.79 -1.64 -15.80
N ASN A 31 -23.35 -1.94 -14.56
CA ASN A 31 -24.23 -1.88 -13.37
C ASN A 31 -23.90 -0.75 -12.38
N GLU A 32 -23.07 0.23 -12.75
CA GLU A 32 -22.71 1.36 -11.86
C GLU A 32 -23.35 2.71 -12.26
N THR A 33 -24.30 2.73 -13.19
CA THR A 33 -24.95 3.96 -13.68
C THR A 33 -26.40 4.05 -13.25
N ASN A 34 -26.64 4.20 -11.93
CA ASN A 34 -27.86 4.83 -11.38
C ASN A 34 -27.73 5.21 -9.87
N SER A 35 -26.54 5.64 -9.44
CA SER A 35 -26.35 6.29 -8.13
C SER A 35 -25.72 7.66 -8.31
N THR A 36 -26.52 8.62 -8.74
CA THR A 36 -26.15 10.04 -8.66
C THR A 36 -27.30 10.83 -8.05
N LEU A 37 -26.93 11.66 -7.05
CA LEU A 37 -27.74 12.64 -6.33
C LEU A 37 -28.30 12.23 -4.95
N VAL A 38 -27.48 11.57 -4.14
CA VAL A 38 -27.27 12.03 -2.75
C VAL A 38 -25.77 12.20 -2.59
N SER A 39 -25.33 13.39 -2.18
CA SER A 39 -23.93 13.73 -1.87
C SER A 39 -23.24 12.54 -1.25
N SER A 40 -22.33 11.91 -1.99
CA SER A 40 -21.42 10.91 -1.43
C SER A 40 -20.47 11.70 -0.51
N ASP A 41 -20.96 12.00 0.69
CA ASP A 41 -20.18 12.53 1.78
C ASP A 41 -18.98 11.63 1.91
N LYS A 42 -17.84 12.10 1.41
CA LYS A 42 -16.56 11.43 1.56
C LYS A 42 -16.27 11.49 3.06
N LYS A 43 -16.82 10.54 3.81
CA LYS A 43 -16.64 10.42 5.25
C LYS A 43 -15.16 10.57 5.52
N LEU A 44 -14.79 11.63 6.22
CA LEU A 44 -13.39 11.97 6.51
C LEU A 44 -12.80 11.07 7.60
N GLU A 45 -13.67 10.34 8.31
CA GLU A 45 -13.31 9.30 9.25
C GLU A 45 -12.52 8.17 8.56
N THR A 46 -11.52 7.66 9.29
CA THR A 46 -10.78 6.48 8.89
C THR A 46 -11.68 5.26 9.01
N ARG A 47 -11.79 4.49 7.93
CA ARG A 47 -12.51 3.21 7.90
C ARG A 47 -11.52 2.10 7.64
N THR A 48 -11.83 0.92 8.15
CA THR A 48 -10.91 -0.21 8.01
C THR A 48 -11.65 -1.49 7.63
N GLN A 49 -11.03 -2.27 6.76
CA GLN A 49 -11.44 -3.62 6.40
C GLN A 49 -10.26 -4.56 6.62
N TYR A 50 -10.50 -5.70 7.24
CA TYR A 50 -9.47 -6.66 7.64
C TYR A 50 -9.72 -7.99 6.96
N ILE A 51 -8.64 -8.68 6.61
CA ILE A 51 -8.69 -10.04 6.08
C ILE A 51 -7.64 -10.86 6.82
N SER A 52 -7.98 -12.12 7.10
CA SER A 52 -7.15 -13.16 7.76
C SER A 52 -7.12 -13.12 9.30
N PRO A 53 -6.66 -14.21 9.94
CA PRO A 53 -6.38 -14.26 11.37
C PRO A 53 -5.31 -13.24 11.79
N LEU A 54 -5.32 -12.88 13.08
CA LEU A 54 -4.47 -11.84 13.67
C LEU A 54 -2.98 -11.92 13.25
N TYR A 55 -2.40 -13.12 13.18
CA TYR A 55 -0.97 -13.27 12.90
C TYR A 55 -0.55 -12.98 11.45
N ASN A 56 -1.48 -13.02 10.49
CA ASN A 56 -1.27 -12.73 9.07
C ASN A 56 -2.30 -11.70 8.57
N GLN A 57 -2.66 -10.74 9.43
CA GLN A 57 -3.73 -9.81 9.09
C GLN A 57 -3.26 -8.80 8.04
N SER A 58 -4.05 -8.64 6.98
CA SER A 58 -3.96 -7.51 6.07
C SER A 58 -5.13 -6.57 6.33
N CYS A 59 -4.85 -5.28 6.33
CA CYS A 59 -5.83 -4.22 6.60
C CYS A 59 -5.85 -3.24 5.44
N LEU A 60 -7.02 -3.03 4.87
CA LEU A 60 -7.30 -1.90 4.00
C LEU A 60 -7.86 -0.76 4.86
N PHE A 61 -7.13 0.34 4.90
CA PHE A 61 -7.63 1.58 5.47
C PHE A 61 -8.11 2.52 4.38
N LYS A 62 -9.22 3.20 4.63
CA LYS A 62 -9.68 4.35 3.85
C LYS A 62 -9.56 5.61 4.68
N ASN A 63 -9.05 6.68 4.10
CA ASN A 63 -8.79 7.94 4.79
C ASN A 63 -7.84 7.76 6.00
N LEU A 64 -6.70 7.09 5.80
CA LEU A 64 -5.67 7.02 6.84
C LEU A 64 -4.77 8.24 6.75
N TYR A 65 -4.50 8.88 7.88
CA TYR A 65 -3.72 10.11 7.92
C TYR A 65 -2.26 9.81 8.28
N TYR A 66 -1.33 10.60 7.76
CA TYR A 66 0.09 10.50 8.10
C TYR A 66 0.60 11.87 8.53
N VAL A 67 1.06 11.95 9.78
CA VAL A 67 1.47 13.18 10.44
C VAL A 67 2.57 12.85 11.44
N HIS A 68 3.57 13.72 11.58
CA HIS A 68 4.70 13.51 12.50
C HIS A 68 5.32 12.10 12.38
N SER A 69 5.47 11.62 11.13
CA SER A 69 6.04 10.32 10.81
C SER A 69 5.28 9.10 11.34
N THR A 70 4.02 9.27 11.72
CA THR A 70 3.16 8.19 12.19
C THR A 70 1.80 8.20 11.51
N PHE A 71 1.24 7.01 11.31
CA PHE A 71 -0.11 6.85 10.81
C PHE A 71 -1.09 7.13 11.93
N THR A 72 -2.10 7.93 11.64
CA THR A 72 -3.11 8.38 12.59
C THR A 72 -4.51 8.08 12.05
N ILE A 73 -5.30 7.39 12.85
CA ILE A 73 -6.71 7.16 12.65
C ILE A 73 -7.48 8.35 13.23
N LEU A 74 -8.35 8.96 12.43
CA LEU A 74 -9.33 9.94 12.88
C LEU A 74 -10.71 9.28 12.93
N THR A 75 -11.37 9.32 14.08
CA THR A 75 -12.69 8.68 14.28
C THR A 75 -13.58 9.50 15.19
N ILE A 76 -14.89 9.28 15.13
CA ILE A 76 -15.84 9.88 16.07
C ILE A 76 -15.84 9.03 17.35
N LYS A 77 -16.01 9.64 18.53
CA LYS A 77 -16.20 8.92 19.78
C LYS A 77 -17.32 7.89 19.63
N GLU A 78 -17.20 6.78 20.35
CA GLU A 78 -18.14 5.65 20.33
C GLU A 78 -18.14 4.80 19.05
N ASN A 79 -17.52 5.28 17.95
CA ASN A 79 -17.25 4.40 16.81
C ASN A 79 -16.15 3.40 17.18
N TYR A 80 -16.56 2.13 17.25
CA TYR A 80 -15.64 1.04 17.51
C TYR A 80 -14.83 0.74 16.25
N LEU A 81 -13.50 0.86 16.37
CA LEU A 81 -12.58 0.26 15.43
C LEU A 81 -12.19 -1.10 15.98
N PRO A 82 -12.31 -2.17 15.19
CA PRO A 82 -11.92 -3.49 15.67
C PRO A 82 -10.43 -3.51 15.95
N GLU A 83 -10.05 -4.36 16.90
CA GLU A 83 -8.66 -4.64 17.20
C GLU A 83 -7.98 -5.24 15.96
N TYR A 84 -6.74 -4.80 15.72
CA TYR A 84 -5.94 -5.26 14.61
C TYR A 84 -4.50 -5.49 15.06
N TYR A 85 -3.85 -6.43 14.38
CA TYR A 85 -2.46 -6.78 14.60
C TYR A 85 -1.71 -6.65 13.28
N LEU A 86 -1.06 -5.50 13.10
CA LEU A 86 -0.47 -5.10 11.83
C LEU A 86 1.04 -5.27 11.81
N ARG A 87 1.54 -6.04 10.85
CA ARG A 87 2.99 -6.18 10.59
C ARG A 87 3.31 -5.90 9.13
N THR A 88 4.27 -5.02 8.90
CA THR A 88 4.70 -4.58 7.56
C THR A 88 5.92 -5.30 7.03
N ASP A 89 6.59 -6.10 7.85
CA ASP A 89 7.68 -6.96 7.43
C ASP A 89 7.74 -8.26 8.26
N ALA A 90 8.43 -9.28 7.73
CA ALA A 90 8.46 -10.61 8.33
C ALA A 90 9.30 -10.71 9.60
N PHE A 91 10.16 -9.73 9.86
CA PHE A 91 11.27 -9.82 10.81
C PHE A 91 11.04 -8.94 12.04
N ASN A 92 10.29 -7.86 11.89
CA ASN A 92 9.79 -7.08 13.00
C ASN A 92 8.59 -7.80 13.61
N LEU A 93 8.79 -8.36 14.80
CA LEU A 93 7.75 -9.06 15.57
C LEU A 93 6.79 -8.09 16.27
N TRP A 94 7.11 -6.80 16.30
CA TRP A 94 6.29 -5.79 16.94
C TRP A 94 5.24 -5.28 15.96
N PRO A 95 3.95 -5.25 16.35
CA PRO A 95 2.92 -4.69 15.50
C PRO A 95 3.10 -3.17 15.39
N ILE A 96 2.72 -2.62 14.24
CA ILE A 96 2.61 -1.17 14.07
C ILE A 96 1.44 -0.69 14.93
N VAL A 97 1.75 0.25 15.82
CA VAL A 97 0.76 0.99 16.58
C VAL A 97 0.40 2.26 15.80
N LEU A 98 -0.85 2.35 15.35
CA LEU A 98 -1.37 3.57 14.74
C LEU A 98 -1.83 4.51 15.85
N ASN A 99 -1.52 5.79 15.71
CA ASN A 99 -2.08 6.81 16.60
C ASN A 99 -3.59 6.90 16.39
N LYS A 100 -4.33 7.20 17.45
CA LYS A 100 -5.77 7.43 17.39
C LYS A 100 -6.09 8.84 17.87
N ARG A 101 -6.94 9.54 17.13
CA ARG A 101 -7.54 10.80 17.55
C ARG A 101 -9.05 10.73 17.38
N GLU A 102 -9.74 10.98 18.48
CA GLU A 102 -11.19 10.90 18.55
C GLU A 102 -11.81 12.30 18.56
N PHE A 103 -13.01 12.42 18.00
CA PHE A 103 -13.78 13.66 17.94
C PHE A 103 -15.17 13.44 18.48
N ASP A 104 -15.74 14.44 19.18
CA ASP A 104 -17.08 14.33 19.76
C ASP A 104 -18.19 14.23 18.70
N SER A 105 -17.96 14.77 17.50
CA SER A 105 -18.92 14.71 16.41
C SER A 105 -18.23 14.82 15.04
N TYR A 106 -18.94 14.40 13.99
CA TYR A 106 -18.44 14.54 12.62
C TYR A 106 -18.14 15.99 12.26
N PHE A 107 -18.94 16.94 12.75
CA PHE A 107 -18.73 18.38 12.50
C PHE A 107 -17.35 18.86 12.99
N HIS A 108 -16.94 18.46 14.21
CA HIS A 108 -15.61 18.81 14.73
C HIS A 108 -14.49 18.14 13.93
N LEU A 109 -14.68 16.88 13.53
CA LEU A 109 -13.74 16.17 12.67
C LEU A 109 -13.61 16.86 11.31
N GLU A 110 -14.71 17.30 10.71
CA GLU A 110 -14.71 17.98 9.42
C GLU A 110 -13.99 19.33 9.49
N ILE A 111 -14.28 20.16 10.51
CA ILE A 111 -13.56 21.41 10.74
C ILE A 111 -12.06 21.14 10.90
N PHE A 112 -11.69 20.13 11.70
CA PHE A 112 -10.30 19.78 11.91
C PHE A 112 -9.59 19.37 10.62
N VAL A 113 -10.21 18.51 9.81
CA VAL A 113 -9.61 18.03 8.57
C VAL A 113 -9.55 19.12 7.52
N ARG A 114 -10.64 19.86 7.29
CA ARG A 114 -10.73 20.84 6.21
C ARG A 114 -10.05 22.18 6.55
N ASN A 115 -10.23 22.68 7.77
CA ASN A 115 -9.84 24.05 8.11
C ASN A 115 -8.53 24.10 8.89
N ILE A 116 -8.25 23.11 9.72
CA ILE A 116 -7.05 23.13 10.60
C ILE A 116 -5.88 22.44 9.91
N THR A 117 -6.07 21.24 9.39
CA THR A 117 -4.97 20.40 8.88
C THR A 117 -4.80 20.47 7.37
N ASN A 118 -5.90 20.55 6.62
CA ASN A 118 -5.97 20.57 5.16
C ASN A 118 -4.96 19.60 4.51
N PRO A 119 -5.12 18.28 4.75
CA PRO A 119 -4.11 17.29 4.39
C PRO A 119 -3.91 17.21 2.87
N ARG A 120 -2.67 17.00 2.44
CA ARG A 120 -2.38 16.65 1.05
C ARG A 120 -2.88 15.24 0.77
N ARG A 121 -3.81 15.14 -0.16
CA ARG A 121 -4.40 13.87 -0.59
C ARG A 121 -3.44 13.09 -1.47
N ASN A 122 -3.23 11.82 -1.12
CA ASN A 122 -2.64 10.80 -1.98
C ASN A 122 -3.79 10.00 -2.59
N PRO A 123 -4.14 10.28 -3.86
CA PRO A 123 -5.13 9.47 -4.57
C PRO A 123 -4.56 8.07 -4.83
N TYR A 124 -5.44 7.13 -5.18
CA TYR A 124 -5.15 5.73 -5.52
C TYR A 124 -4.83 4.83 -4.34
N VAL A 125 -4.83 3.52 -4.62
CA VAL A 125 -4.47 2.48 -3.67
C VAL A 125 -2.97 2.54 -3.41
N THR A 126 -2.58 2.59 -2.14
CA THR A 126 -1.19 2.54 -1.73
C THR A 126 -0.90 1.23 -1.01
N LEU A 127 0.17 0.54 -1.39
CA LEU A 127 0.70 -0.60 -0.64
C LEU A 127 1.78 -0.11 0.30
N TYR A 128 1.65 -0.39 1.60
CA TYR A 128 2.68 -0.08 2.58
C TYR A 128 3.28 -1.33 3.20
N PHE A 129 4.60 -1.40 3.12
CA PHE A 129 5.43 -2.42 3.74
C PHE A 129 6.82 -1.85 4.06
N ASP A 130 7.52 -2.49 5.00
CA ASP A 130 8.89 -2.15 5.34
C ASP A 130 9.82 -3.20 4.72
N GLN A 131 10.99 -2.77 4.24
CA GLN A 131 11.92 -3.66 3.55
C GLN A 131 13.27 -3.65 4.26
N PRO A 132 13.46 -4.53 5.26
CA PRO A 132 14.78 -4.77 5.81
C PRO A 132 15.68 -5.41 4.74
N TRP A 133 16.99 -5.19 4.82
CA TRP A 133 17.98 -5.70 3.84
C TRP A 133 17.68 -5.33 2.38
N TYR A 134 17.39 -4.06 2.13
CA TYR A 134 17.10 -3.50 0.80
C TYR A 134 18.20 -3.70 -0.26
N HIS A 135 19.40 -4.14 0.14
CA HIS A 135 20.52 -4.47 -0.74
C HIS A 135 20.49 -5.93 -1.23
N ASN A 136 19.45 -6.71 -0.95
CA ASN A 136 19.31 -8.08 -1.43
C ASN A 136 18.05 -8.22 -2.29
N ILE A 137 18.24 -8.61 -3.56
CA ILE A 137 17.15 -8.76 -4.53
C ILE A 137 16.11 -9.81 -4.11
N GLY A 138 16.54 -10.91 -3.47
CA GLY A 138 15.64 -11.93 -2.97
C GLY A 138 14.71 -11.38 -1.89
N TYR A 139 15.26 -10.59 -0.96
CA TYR A 139 14.47 -9.91 0.07
C TYR A 139 13.51 -8.88 -0.56
N ALA A 140 13.98 -8.11 -1.54
CA ALA A 140 13.16 -7.13 -2.24
C ALA A 140 11.92 -7.77 -2.89
N LEU A 141 12.13 -8.91 -3.57
CA LEU A 141 11.08 -9.63 -4.28
C LEU A 141 10.17 -10.41 -3.34
N PHE A 142 10.71 -11.27 -2.47
CA PHE A 142 9.92 -12.24 -1.72
C PHE A 142 9.39 -11.71 -0.40
N HIS A 143 10.12 -10.83 0.29
CA HIS A 143 9.69 -10.30 1.59
C HIS A 143 8.91 -9.00 1.46
N GLY A 144 9.30 -8.13 0.53
CA GLY A 144 8.58 -6.90 0.24
C GLY A 144 7.47 -7.10 -0.78
N LEU A 145 7.85 -7.08 -2.07
CA LEU A 145 6.90 -6.93 -3.17
C LEU A 145 5.87 -8.06 -3.24
N TYR A 146 6.31 -9.31 -3.15
CA TYR A 146 5.42 -10.47 -3.24
C TYR A 146 4.37 -10.44 -2.12
N ALA A 147 4.80 -10.24 -0.88
CA ALA A 147 3.89 -10.21 0.26
C ALA A 147 2.89 -9.06 0.16
N ALA A 148 3.36 -7.86 -0.20
CA ALA A 148 2.49 -6.70 -0.40
C ALA A 148 1.49 -6.91 -1.56
N TYR A 149 1.92 -7.53 -2.64
CA TYR A 149 1.05 -7.87 -3.77
C TYR A 149 0.02 -8.95 -3.40
N VAL A 150 0.38 -9.94 -2.59
CA VAL A 150 -0.57 -10.93 -2.05
C VAL A 150 -1.62 -10.25 -1.18
N ALA A 151 -1.25 -9.26 -0.35
CA ALA A 151 -2.24 -8.47 0.39
C ALA A 151 -3.18 -7.71 -0.57
N LEU A 152 -2.64 -7.09 -1.62
CA LEU A 152 -3.43 -6.36 -2.63
C LEU A 152 -4.50 -7.24 -3.30
N ILE A 153 -4.14 -8.44 -3.75
CA ILE A 153 -5.09 -9.34 -4.44
C ILE A 153 -6.23 -9.79 -3.52
N ARG A 154 -5.99 -9.91 -2.20
CA ARG A 154 -7.05 -10.29 -1.23
C ARG A 154 -8.12 -9.21 -1.10
N PHE A 155 -7.79 -7.95 -1.36
CA PHE A 155 -8.77 -6.88 -1.46
C PHE A 155 -9.22 -6.68 -2.90
N SER A 156 -9.87 -7.69 -3.50
CA SER A 156 -10.46 -7.55 -4.83
C SER A 156 -11.45 -6.35 -4.89
N PRO A 157 -11.52 -5.60 -6.00
CA PRO A 157 -10.76 -5.72 -7.24
C PRO A 157 -9.50 -4.81 -7.30
N ARG A 158 -8.92 -4.37 -6.16
CA ARG A 158 -7.86 -3.32 -6.17
C ARG A 158 -6.64 -3.66 -7.01
N HIS A 159 -6.28 -4.93 -7.13
CA HIS A 159 -5.17 -5.38 -7.98
C HIS A 159 -5.36 -5.10 -9.48
N LEU A 160 -6.60 -4.82 -9.91
CA LEU A 160 -6.93 -4.43 -11.29
C LEU A 160 -6.82 -2.93 -11.54
N HIS A 161 -6.54 -2.13 -10.50
CA HIS A 161 -6.42 -0.69 -10.60
C HIS A 161 -4.97 -0.23 -10.38
N PRO A 162 -4.58 0.95 -10.90
CA PRO A 162 -3.28 1.53 -10.61
C PRO A 162 -3.07 1.67 -9.09
N PHE A 163 -1.91 1.25 -8.62
CA PHE A 163 -1.50 1.36 -7.24
C PHE A 163 -0.07 1.91 -7.13
N ARG A 164 0.25 2.40 -5.95
CA ARG A 164 1.55 2.96 -5.59
C ARG A 164 2.17 2.17 -4.46
N ILE A 165 3.48 2.25 -4.31
CA ILE A 165 4.19 1.63 -3.20
C ILE A 165 4.67 2.73 -2.26
N LEU A 166 4.23 2.72 -1.02
CA LEU A 166 4.88 3.41 0.09
C LEU A 166 5.80 2.40 0.74
N VAL A 167 7.11 2.66 0.80
CA VAL A 167 8.05 1.67 1.35
C VAL A 167 8.95 2.28 2.41
N GLY A 168 9.06 1.58 3.54
CA GLY A 168 10.09 1.84 4.55
C GLY A 168 11.43 1.26 4.12
N ILE A 169 12.20 2.05 3.36
CA ILE A 169 13.62 1.81 3.08
C ILE A 169 14.45 2.99 3.58
N SER A 170 15.67 2.72 4.05
CA SER A 170 16.63 3.78 4.34
C SER A 170 17.21 4.35 3.04
N GLU A 171 17.97 5.44 3.13
CA GLU A 171 18.68 5.97 1.97
C GLU A 171 19.75 4.96 1.55
N CYS A 172 19.68 4.54 0.29
CA CYS A 172 20.66 3.72 -0.36
C CYS A 172 20.71 4.11 -1.83
N ASP A 173 21.91 4.34 -2.36
CA ASP A 173 22.11 4.57 -3.78
C ASP A 173 22.40 3.23 -4.45
N GLY A 174 21.57 2.84 -5.42
CA GLY A 174 21.76 1.61 -6.20
C GLY A 174 21.44 0.30 -5.45
N CYS A 175 20.51 0.34 -4.50
CA CYS A 175 20.02 -0.86 -3.83
C CYS A 175 18.97 -1.60 -4.66
N TRP A 176 19.02 -2.94 -4.63
CA TRP A 176 18.10 -3.79 -5.39
C TRP A 176 16.63 -3.50 -5.11
N SER A 177 16.24 -3.20 -3.87
CA SER A 177 14.86 -2.84 -3.56
C SER A 177 14.41 -1.58 -4.29
N GLU A 178 15.25 -0.55 -4.36
CA GLU A 178 14.90 0.66 -5.11
C GLU A 178 14.76 0.36 -6.60
N ASP A 179 15.69 -0.39 -7.18
CA ASP A 179 15.64 -0.78 -8.59
C ASP A 179 14.39 -1.60 -8.92
N VAL A 180 14.03 -2.57 -8.08
CA VAL A 180 12.84 -3.41 -8.24
C VAL A 180 11.58 -2.57 -8.08
N TYR A 181 11.50 -1.74 -7.02
CA TYR A 181 10.29 -1.00 -6.72
C TYR A 181 10.09 0.19 -7.64
N SER A 182 11.15 0.79 -8.20
CA SER A 182 11.06 1.92 -9.14
C SER A 182 10.26 1.62 -10.42
N ARG A 183 10.00 0.34 -10.70
CA ARG A 183 9.06 -0.12 -11.75
C ARG A 183 7.61 0.22 -11.42
N PHE A 184 7.33 0.56 -10.17
CA PHE A 184 6.08 1.07 -9.65
C PHE A 184 6.27 2.54 -9.27
N GLU A 185 5.17 3.28 -9.13
CA GLU A 185 5.23 4.63 -8.56
C GLU A 185 5.52 4.53 -7.06
N ILE A 186 6.78 4.74 -6.68
CA ILE A 186 7.25 4.60 -5.29
C ILE A 186 7.23 5.92 -4.53
N ILE A 187 6.90 5.83 -3.26
CA ILE A 187 7.04 6.86 -2.24
C ILE A 187 7.93 6.27 -1.16
N LYS A 188 9.14 6.81 -0.98
CA LYS A 188 10.00 6.41 0.14
C LYS A 188 9.45 7.03 1.43
N GLN A 189 9.20 6.23 2.45
CA GLN A 189 8.69 6.72 3.74
C GLN A 189 9.60 7.79 4.35
N LEU A 190 10.93 7.65 4.19
CA LEU A 190 11.87 8.67 4.66
C LEU A 190 11.70 10.01 3.94
N VAL A 191 11.43 10.02 2.64
CA VAL A 191 11.14 11.25 1.89
C VAL A 191 9.85 11.86 2.39
N LEU A 192 8.82 11.05 2.63
CA LEU A 192 7.58 11.51 3.24
C LEU A 192 7.86 12.15 4.61
N ASN A 193 8.66 11.50 5.47
CA ASN A 193 9.09 12.02 6.76
C ASN A 193 9.83 13.36 6.68
N LYS A 194 10.71 13.54 5.69
CA LYS A 194 11.41 14.81 5.47
C LYS A 194 10.45 15.93 5.04
N LEU A 195 9.41 15.61 4.26
CA LEU A 195 8.38 16.57 3.83
C LEU A 195 7.37 16.94 4.94
N LEU A 196 7.27 16.13 5.99
CA LEU A 196 6.23 16.21 7.02
C LEU A 196 6.42 17.24 8.12
N LYS A 197 7.51 18.03 8.13
CA LYS A 197 7.82 18.93 9.25
C LYS A 197 6.63 19.77 9.77
N ARG A 198 5.61 20.06 8.93
CA ARG A 198 4.32 20.65 9.34
C ARG A 198 3.09 20.19 8.54
N ARG A 199 3.19 19.17 7.68
CA ARG A 199 2.13 18.86 6.70
C ARG A 199 1.41 17.56 7.07
N TRP A 200 0.10 17.54 6.89
CA TRP A 200 -0.68 16.31 6.98
C TRP A 200 -0.80 15.68 5.59
N PHE A 201 -0.80 14.36 5.53
CA PHE A 201 -1.16 13.60 4.34
C PHE A 201 -2.35 12.72 4.65
N ILE A 202 -3.19 12.46 3.64
CA ILE A 202 -4.30 11.52 3.73
C ILE A 202 -4.19 10.54 2.57
N PHE A 203 -4.26 9.25 2.87
CA PHE A 203 -4.34 8.18 1.88
C PHE A 203 -5.80 7.80 1.67
N ASP A 204 -6.27 7.89 0.42
CA ASP A 204 -7.63 7.50 0.08
C ASP A 204 -7.88 6.03 0.38
N GLU A 205 -6.95 5.19 -0.07
CA GLU A 205 -6.87 3.78 0.26
C GLU A 205 -5.42 3.38 0.51
N ILE A 206 -5.15 2.69 1.61
CA ILE A 206 -3.83 2.13 1.91
C ILE A 206 -3.99 0.72 2.48
N ILE A 207 -3.27 -0.22 1.89
CA ILE A 207 -3.22 -1.60 2.34
C ILE A 207 -1.92 -1.79 3.13
N MET A 208 -2.08 -2.27 4.34
CA MET A 208 -0.99 -2.59 5.28
C MET A 208 -1.18 -4.02 5.75
N GLY A 209 -0.13 -4.60 6.32
CA GLY A 209 -0.23 -5.95 6.85
C GLY A 209 0.05 -6.96 5.75
N SER A 210 1.32 -7.33 5.65
CA SER A 210 1.76 -8.43 4.79
C SER A 210 2.97 -9.17 5.37
N GLY A 211 3.49 -8.77 6.53
CA GLY A 211 4.82 -9.13 6.97
C GLY A 211 5.10 -10.63 6.95
N THR A 212 4.16 -11.44 7.42
CA THR A 212 4.29 -12.90 7.50
C THR A 212 3.75 -13.65 6.29
N PHE A 213 3.15 -13.00 5.29
CA PHE A 213 2.66 -13.69 4.07
C PHE A 213 3.76 -14.37 3.25
N CYS A 214 5.01 -13.99 3.50
CA CYS A 214 6.18 -14.70 2.99
C CYS A 214 6.25 -16.15 3.47
N GLN A 215 5.69 -16.42 4.66
CA GLN A 215 5.43 -17.76 5.16
C GLN A 215 4.16 -18.24 4.47
N ARG A 216 4.37 -18.99 3.39
CA ARG A 216 3.39 -19.63 2.48
C ARG A 216 1.98 -19.81 3.07
N PHE A 217 0.99 -19.59 2.20
CA PHE A 217 -0.40 -20.05 2.34
C PHE A 217 -0.50 -21.28 3.24
N THR A 218 -1.11 -21.11 4.41
CA THR A 218 -1.43 -22.29 5.22
C THR A 218 -2.59 -23.00 4.55
N GLU A 219 -2.71 -24.32 4.73
CA GLU A 219 -3.83 -25.09 4.17
C GLU A 219 -5.20 -24.59 4.65
N ASN A 220 -5.22 -23.86 5.76
CA ASN A 220 -6.41 -23.16 6.26
C ASN A 220 -6.80 -21.95 5.40
N ASP A 221 -5.83 -21.16 4.92
CA ASP A 221 -6.09 -20.02 4.02
C ASP A 221 -6.72 -20.49 2.69
N ARG A 222 -6.39 -21.71 2.23
CA ARG A 222 -6.98 -22.31 1.02
C ARG A 222 -8.46 -22.63 1.20
N LYS A 223 -8.88 -23.09 2.38
CA LYS A 223 -10.27 -23.49 2.67
C LYS A 223 -11.21 -22.29 2.78
N GLU A 224 -10.71 -21.13 3.19
CA GLU A 224 -11.50 -19.90 3.26
C GLU A 224 -11.73 -19.26 1.89
N LEU A 225 -10.78 -19.35 0.96
CA LEU A 225 -10.94 -18.80 -0.40
C LEU A 225 -11.82 -19.65 -1.34
N MET A 226 -12.11 -20.89 -0.97
CA MET A 226 -13.00 -21.78 -1.73
C MET A 226 -14.46 -21.76 -1.23
N LYS A 227 -14.79 -20.88 -0.29
CA LYS A 227 -16.15 -20.60 0.18
C LYS A 227 -16.64 -19.29 -0.41
#